data_AF-A0A7S0PVL6-F1
#
_entry.id   AF-A0A7S0PVL6-F1
#
_cell.length_a   1.000
_cell.length_b   1.000
_cell.length_c   1.000
_cell.angle_alpha   90.00
_cell.angle_beta   90.00
_cell.angle_gamma   90.00
#
_symmetry.space_group_name_H-M   'P 1'
#
loop_
_entity.id
_entity.type
_entity.pdbx_description
1 polymer ?
#
loop_
_entity_poly.entity_id
_entity_poly.type
_entity_poly.pdbx_seq_one_letter_code
_entity_poly.pdbx_strand_id
1 'polypeptide(L)'
;AVVEELDRSGARGIFATHLHGVLDLGLNLSPFARRMMMETRDDRDGRLRPTLRMVPGECRESLALQTATDMGVSDEVVRRSQALLAQIPETVVVGKTPPAFQEK
;
A
#
# COMPACT_ATOMS: atom_id res chain seq x y z
N ALA A 1 4.70 15.79 -4.60
CA ALA A 1 4.14 17.15 -4.49
C ALA A 1 3.57 17.46 -3.11
N VAL A 2 2.35 17.03 -2.76
CA VAL A 2 1.72 17.40 -1.47
C VAL A 2 2.50 16.88 -0.26
N VAL A 3 2.92 15.61 -0.27
CA VAL A 3 3.73 15.02 0.82
C VAL A 3 5.05 15.79 1.01
N GLU A 4 5.69 16.22 -0.08
CA GLU A 4 6.94 16.97 -0.04
C GLU A 4 6.74 18.41 0.44
N GLU A 5 5.59 19.04 0.12
CA GLU A 5 5.22 20.34 0.68
C GLU A 5 5.03 20.25 2.20
N LEU A 6 4.31 19.24 2.68
CA LEU A 6 4.08 19.03 4.11
C LEU A 6 5.39 18.83 4.88
N ASP A 7 6.32 18.05 4.33
CA ASP A 7 7.64 17.86 4.93
C ASP A 7 8.48 19.16 4.89
N ARG A 8 8.52 19.85 3.75
CA ARG A 8 9.26 21.11 3.59
C ARG A 8 8.72 22.26 4.43
N SER A 9 7.41 22.30 4.70
CA SER A 9 6.81 23.32 5.56
C SER A 9 7.13 23.10 7.06
N GLY A 10 7.78 21.99 7.41
CA GLY A 10 8.05 21.61 8.81
C GLY A 10 6.80 21.16 9.56
N ALA A 11 5.76 20.71 8.85
CA ALA A 11 4.55 20.21 9.49
C ALA A 11 4.86 18.94 10.29
N ARG A 12 4.25 18.82 11.48
CA ARG A 12 4.34 17.61 12.31
C ARG A 12 3.02 16.86 12.17
N GLY A 13 3.06 15.69 11.55
CA GLY A 13 1.84 14.92 11.33
C GLY A 13 2.08 13.53 10.78
N ILE A 14 0.97 12.82 10.56
CA ILE A 14 0.93 11.49 9.94
C ILE A 14 0.20 11.62 8.61
N PHE A 15 0.81 11.12 7.54
CA PHE A 15 0.17 11.00 6.24
C PHE A 15 -0.22 9.54 6.02
N ALA A 16 -1.48 9.21 6.27
CA ALA A 16 -2.02 7.86 6.02
C ALA A 16 -2.58 7.78 4.60
N THR A 17 -2.24 6.73 3.86
CA THR A 17 -2.73 6.51 2.49
C THR A 17 -2.89 5.02 2.18
N HIS A 18 -3.80 4.70 1.28
CA HIS A 18 -3.96 3.37 0.67
C HIS A 18 -3.34 3.30 -0.73
N LEU A 19 -2.76 4.41 -1.21
CA LEU A 19 -2.14 4.49 -2.53
C LEU A 19 -0.71 3.95 -2.44
N HIS A 20 -0.51 2.66 -2.76
CA HIS A 20 0.82 2.05 -2.81
C HIS A 20 1.77 2.79 -3.76
N GLY A 21 1.25 3.38 -4.84
CA GLY A 21 2.05 4.15 -5.80
C GLY A 21 2.85 5.29 -5.17
N VAL A 22 2.38 5.89 -4.07
CA VAL A 22 3.13 6.94 -3.35
C VAL A 22 4.45 6.42 -2.79
N LEU A 23 4.52 5.13 -2.44
CA LEU A 23 5.71 4.52 -1.86
C LEU A 23 6.85 4.41 -2.87
N ASP A 24 6.52 4.25 -4.14
CA ASP A 24 7.47 4.02 -5.24
C ASP A 24 7.88 5.31 -5.95
N LEU A 25 7.26 6.44 -5.61
CA LEU A 25 7.69 7.75 -6.09
C LEU A 25 9.05 8.12 -5.47
N GLY A 26 9.93 8.69 -6.30
CA GLY A 26 11.19 9.29 -5.87
C GLY A 26 10.99 10.61 -5.13
N LEU A 27 10.26 10.57 -4.01
CA LEU A 27 9.95 11.75 -3.19
C LEU A 27 11.22 12.34 -2.59
N ASN A 28 11.36 13.66 -2.67
CA ASN A 28 12.42 14.38 -1.99
C ASN A 28 11.96 14.77 -0.57
N LEU A 29 12.29 13.91 0.41
CA LEU A 29 11.90 14.07 1.81
C LEU A 29 13.11 14.32 2.69
N SER A 30 12.89 15.05 3.78
CA SER A 30 13.87 15.28 4.83
C SER A 30 14.26 13.98 5.55
N PRO A 31 15.41 13.93 6.23
CA PRO A 31 15.84 12.78 7.03
C PRO A 31 14.90 12.44 8.21
N PHE A 32 13.96 13.33 8.53
CA PHE A 32 13.02 13.16 9.63
C PHE A 32 11.75 12.43 9.21
N ALA A 33 11.45 12.37 7.90
CA ALA A 33 10.33 11.61 7.37
C ALA A 33 10.59 10.10 7.55
N ARG A 34 9.66 9.41 8.22
CA ARG A 34 9.77 7.97 8.48
C ARG A 34 8.60 7.24 7.83
N ARG A 35 8.91 6.12 7.19
CA ARG A 35 7.90 5.20 6.66
C ARG A 35 7.45 4.27 7.78
N MET A 36 6.15 4.28 8.02
CA MET A 36 5.52 3.54 9.10
C MET A 36 4.33 2.78 8.52
N MET A 37 4.10 1.57 9.03
CA MET A 37 2.96 0.72 8.68
C MET A 37 2.28 0.20 9.94
N MET A 38 1.03 -0.22 9.79
CA MET A 38 0.38 -1.03 10.82
C MET A 38 0.87 -2.47 10.69
N GLU A 39 1.36 -3.05 11.78
CA GLU A 39 1.73 -4.46 11.82
C GLU A 39 0.48 -5.33 11.65
N THR A 40 0.61 -6.36 10.82
CA THR A 40 -0.36 -7.44 10.65
C THR A 40 0.26 -8.76 11.11
N ARG A 41 -0.57 -9.70 11.52
CA ARG A 41 -0.16 -11.06 11.87
C ARG A 41 -1.16 -12.08 11.35
N ASP A 42 -0.65 -13.26 11.03
CA ASP A 42 -1.50 -14.42 10.73
C ASP A 42 -2.30 -14.82 11.97
N ASP A 43 -3.58 -15.06 11.76
CA ASP A 43 -4.48 -15.71 12.70
C ASP A 43 -4.52 -17.22 12.43
N ARG A 44 -5.17 -17.98 13.31
CA ARG A 44 -5.28 -19.45 13.24
C ARG A 44 -5.97 -19.96 11.98
N ASP A 45 -6.72 -19.11 11.29
CA ASP A 45 -7.41 -19.40 10.03
C ASP A 45 -6.61 -18.96 8.78
N GLY A 46 -5.36 -18.52 8.94
CA GLY A 46 -4.51 -18.05 7.85
C GLY A 46 -4.87 -16.66 7.33
N ARG A 47 -5.71 -15.91 8.04
CA ARG A 47 -6.03 -14.52 7.72
C ARG A 47 -5.06 -13.56 8.39
N LEU A 48 -4.69 -12.50 7.67
CA LEU A 48 -3.94 -11.40 8.26
C LEU A 48 -4.87 -10.48 9.07
N ARG A 49 -4.54 -10.25 10.34
CA ARG A 49 -5.26 -9.36 11.26
C ARG A 49 -4.38 -8.19 11.69
N PRO A 50 -4.91 -6.97 11.82
CA PRO A 50 -4.14 -5.84 12.33
C PRO A 50 -3.82 -6.04 13.82
N THR A 51 -2.57 -5.82 14.23
CA THR A 51 -2.20 -5.79 15.65
C THR A 51 -2.48 -4.44 16.30
N LEU A 52 -2.90 -3.44 15.50
CA LEU A 52 -3.08 -2.04 15.88
C LEU A 52 -1.79 -1.37 16.36
N ARG A 53 -0.63 -1.97 16.08
CA ARG A 53 0.69 -1.43 16.42
C ARG A 53 1.35 -0.81 15.20
N MET A 54 1.81 0.42 15.33
CA MET A 54 2.61 1.09 14.29
C MET A 54 4.07 0.65 14.39
N VAL A 55 4.65 0.26 13.26
CA VAL A 55 6.05 -0.19 13.13
C VAL A 55 6.73 0.46 11.93
N PRO A 56 8.06 0.61 11.92
CA PRO A 56 8.78 1.04 10.72
C PRO A 56 8.54 0.07 9.56
N GLY A 57 8.23 0.58 8.37
CA GLY A 57 8.00 -0.24 7.19
C GLY A 57 7.01 0.35 6.20
N GLU A 58 6.66 -0.46 5.20
CA GLU A 58 5.74 -0.14 4.11
C GLU A 58 4.73 -1.28 3.92
N CYS A 59 3.45 -0.96 3.80
CA CYS A 59 2.44 -1.93 3.38
C CYS A 59 2.48 -2.06 1.85
N ARG A 60 2.92 -3.21 1.34
CA ARG A 60 2.84 -3.53 -0.10
C ARG A 60 1.78 -4.59 -0.42
N GLU A 61 1.28 -5.26 0.60
CA GLU A 61 0.22 -6.26 0.49
C GLU A 61 -1.14 -5.59 0.68
N SER A 62 -2.04 -5.77 -0.29
CA SER A 62 -3.41 -5.27 -0.19
C SER A 62 -4.31 -6.30 0.47
N LEU A 63 -4.88 -5.96 1.62
CA LEU A 63 -5.88 -6.80 2.29
C LEU A 63 -7.31 -6.55 1.79
N ALA A 64 -7.51 -5.68 0.79
CA ALA A 64 -8.84 -5.23 0.37
C ALA A 64 -9.82 -6.38 0.05
N LEU A 65 -9.35 -7.43 -0.63
CA LEU A 65 -10.17 -8.59 -0.97
C LEU A 65 -10.48 -9.48 0.25
N GLN A 66 -9.51 -9.68 1.15
CA GLN A 66 -9.76 -10.39 2.41
C GLN A 66 -10.76 -9.60 3.26
N THR A 67 -10.60 -8.28 3.35
CA THR A 67 -11.55 -7.40 4.04
C THR A 67 -12.95 -7.49 3.43
N ALA A 68 -13.08 -7.56 2.11
CA ALA A 68 -14.37 -7.75 1.45
C ALA A 68 -15.03 -9.08 1.87
N THR A 69 -14.29 -10.19 1.87
CA THR A 69 -14.77 -11.50 2.35
C THR A 69 -15.18 -11.41 3.82
N ASP A 70 -14.36 -10.79 4.68
CA ASP A 70 -14.62 -10.67 6.12
C ASP A 70 -15.87 -9.82 6.42
N MET A 71 -16.20 -8.88 5.54
CA MET A 71 -17.40 -8.03 5.63
C MET A 71 -18.63 -8.65 4.96
N GLY A 72 -18.55 -9.89 4.49
CA GLY A 72 -19.70 -10.65 3.95
C GLY A 72 -20.01 -10.37 2.49
N VAL A 73 -19.06 -9.83 1.71
CA VAL A 73 -19.21 -9.77 0.25
C VAL A 73 -19.22 -11.19 -0.32
N SER A 74 -20.14 -11.48 -1.23
CA SER A 74 -20.30 -12.82 -1.82
C SER A 74 -19.01 -13.31 -2.49
N ASP A 75 -18.69 -14.59 -2.32
CA ASP A 75 -17.50 -15.22 -2.90
C ASP A 75 -17.43 -15.08 -4.43
N GLU A 76 -18.58 -15.08 -5.12
CA GLU A 76 -18.62 -14.89 -6.57
C GLU A 76 -18.06 -13.51 -6.98
N VAL A 77 -18.46 -12.45 -6.25
CA VAL A 77 -17.99 -11.07 -6.49
C VAL A 77 -16.52 -10.92 -6.13
N VAL A 78 -16.07 -11.51 -5.00
CA VAL A 78 -14.65 -11.47 -4.61
C VAL A 78 -13.78 -12.18 -5.64
N ARG A 79 -14.20 -13.37 -6.09
CA ARG A 79 -13.52 -14.13 -7.15
C ARG A 79 -13.49 -13.36 -8.48
N ARG A 80 -14.60 -12.72 -8.87
CA ARG A 80 -14.62 -11.89 -10.08
C ARG A 80 -13.66 -10.70 -9.95
N SER A 81 -13.59 -10.08 -8.77
CA SER A 81 -12.70 -8.96 -8.48
C SER A 81 -11.23 -9.38 -8.56
N GLN A 82 -10.87 -10.56 -8.03
CA GLN A 82 -9.53 -11.14 -8.20
C GLN A 82 -9.16 -11.30 -9.69
N ALA A 83 -10.07 -11.84 -10.49
CA ALA A 83 -9.86 -12.02 -11.92
C ALA A 83 -9.73 -10.69 -12.69
N LEU A 84 -10.40 -9.63 -12.24
CA LEU A 84 -10.24 -8.28 -12.79
C LEU A 84 -8.89 -7.66 -12.36
N LEU A 85 -8.50 -7.82 -11.10
CA LEU A 85 -7.24 -7.29 -10.58
C LEU A 85 -6.04 -7.87 -11.33
N ALA A 86 -6.08 -9.16 -11.69
CA ALA A 86 -5.05 -9.81 -12.49
C ALA A 86 -4.91 -9.25 -13.93
N GLN A 87 -5.91 -8.49 -14.42
CA GLN A 87 -5.86 -7.83 -15.73
C GLN A 87 -5.21 -6.45 -15.65
N ILE A 88 -5.09 -5.88 -14.44
CA ILE A 88 -4.50 -4.56 -14.25
C ILE A 88 -2.98 -4.72 -14.21
N PRO A 89 -2.22 -3.93 -14.99
CA PRO A 89 -0.76 -3.95 -14.93
C PRO A 89 -0.25 -3.71 -13.51
N GLU A 90 0.78 -4.45 -13.07
CA GLU A 90 1.43 -4.25 -11.76
C GLU A 90 1.86 -2.78 -11.54
N THR A 91 2.18 -2.06 -12.61
CA THR A 91 2.55 -0.63 -12.58
C THR A 91 1.41 0.27 -12.08
N VAL A 92 0.15 -0.14 -12.23
CA VAL A 92 -1.05 0.59 -11.77
C VAL A 92 -1.52 0.08 -10.41
N VAL A 93 -1.28 -1.20 -10.07
CA VAL A 93 -1.74 -1.83 -8.81
C VAL A 93 -0.74 -1.67 -7.66
N VAL A 94 0.56 -1.76 -7.96
CA VAL A 94 1.64 -1.83 -6.97
C VAL A 94 2.49 -0.56 -6.97
N GLY A 95 2.51 0.20 -8.06
CA GLY A 95 3.32 1.42 -8.18
C GLY A 95 4.73 1.21 -8.71
N LYS A 96 5.10 0.00 -9.18
CA LYS A 96 6.46 -0.22 -9.71
C LYS A 96 6.72 0.65 -10.94
N THR A 97 7.80 1.43 -10.90
CA THR A 97 8.39 2.07 -12.07
C THR A 97 8.83 0.99 -13.08
N PRO A 98 8.53 1.11 -14.38
CA PRO A 98 9.12 0.23 -15.39
C PRO A 98 10.66 0.31 -15.33
N PRO A 99 11.39 -0.79 -15.62
CA PRO A 99 12.84 -0.73 -15.69
C PRO A 99 13.26 0.35 -16.69
N ALA A 100 14.24 1.15 -16.33
CA ALA A 100 14.81 2.18 -17.20
C ALA A 100 15.10 1.57 -18.58
N PHE A 101 14.57 2.19 -19.62
CA PHE A 101 14.88 1.82 -21.00
C PHE A 101 16.39 1.93 -21.17
N GLN A 102 17.08 0.80 -21.27
CA GLN A 102 18.47 0.81 -21.71
C GLN A 102 18.43 1.08 -23.21
N GLU A 103 18.78 2.31 -23.59
CA GLU A 103 19.15 2.62 -24.97
C GLU A 103 20.29 1.68 -25.37
N LYS A 104 20.04 0.91 -26.43
CA LYS A 104 21.09 0.22 -27.19
C LYS A 104 21.67 1.16 -28.22
#